data_AF-A0A1B6IZ26-F1
#
_entry.id   AF-A0A1B6IZ26-F1
#
_cell.length_a   1.000
_cell.length_b   1.000
_cell.length_c   1.000
_cell.angle_alpha   90.00
_cell.angle_beta   90.00
_cell.angle_gamma   90.00
#
_symmetry.space_group_name_H-M   'P 1'
#
loop_
_entity.id
_entity.type
_entity.pdbx_description
1 polymer ?
#
loop_
_entity_poly.entity_id
_entity_poly.type
_entity_poly.pdbx_seq_one_letter_code
_entity_poly.pdbx_strand_id
1 'polypeptide(L)'
;VGLIGEYGVSAPIVKEGKVVGFYDSWPAKRKFPVDMAGFAVNVEYLLKYPNATMPFRAGYEEDRFLRSLGITLDMIEPKADSCTQVLVWHTQTNKKPPPVLKIESSVDSSLRDLLQQVSYMGMASISNSNGVKTYMSKDGKVTAV
;
A
#
# COMPACT_ATOMS: atom_id res chain seq x y z
N VAL A 1 -4.06 -4.20 0.85
CA VAL A 1 -3.83 -5.36 1.74
C VAL A 1 -4.03 -4.93 3.18
N GLY A 2 -4.90 -5.60 3.94
CA GLY A 2 -5.13 -5.31 5.35
C GLY A 2 -4.11 -5.98 6.28
N LEU A 3 -4.06 -5.53 7.53
CA LEU A 3 -3.17 -6.00 8.61
C LEU A 3 -1.68 -5.85 8.32
N ILE A 4 -1.30 -4.80 7.59
CA ILE A 4 0.09 -4.49 7.29
C ILE A 4 0.67 -3.53 8.31
N GLY A 5 1.74 -3.98 8.97
CA GLY A 5 2.59 -3.18 9.84
C GLY A 5 1.82 -2.33 10.86
N GLU A 6 2.27 -1.11 11.07
CA GLU A 6 1.66 -0.18 12.03
C GLU A 6 0.46 0.59 11.44
N TYR A 7 0.31 0.58 10.12
CA TYR A 7 -0.74 1.35 9.44
C TYR A 7 -2.06 0.57 9.33
N GLY A 8 -2.06 -0.72 9.64
CA GLY A 8 -3.23 -1.60 9.53
C GLY A 8 -3.66 -1.87 8.09
N VAL A 9 -3.18 -1.10 7.11
CA VAL A 9 -3.42 -1.30 5.68
C VAL A 9 -2.24 -0.77 4.87
N SER A 10 -1.93 -1.46 3.78
CA SER A 10 -1.05 -1.00 2.71
C SER A 10 -1.83 -0.94 1.40
N ALA A 11 -1.79 0.20 0.72
CA ALA A 11 -2.57 0.42 -0.49
C ALA A 11 -1.99 1.50 -1.42
N PRO A 12 -2.20 1.38 -2.75
CA PRO A 12 -2.07 2.51 -3.65
C PRO A 12 -3.08 3.62 -3.32
N ILE A 13 -2.66 4.87 -3.48
CA ILE A 13 -3.51 6.04 -3.37
C ILE A 13 -3.98 6.41 -4.77
N VAL A 14 -5.30 6.43 -4.98
CA VAL A 14 -5.91 6.65 -6.28
C VAL A 14 -6.62 8.00 -6.30
N LYS A 15 -6.37 8.78 -7.35
CA LYS A 15 -7.10 10.01 -7.67
C LYS A 15 -7.49 9.97 -9.13
N GLU A 16 -8.76 10.22 -9.44
CA GLU A 16 -9.29 10.22 -10.81
C GLU A 16 -8.95 8.93 -11.59
N GLY A 17 -9.04 7.78 -10.91
CA GLY A 17 -8.75 6.47 -11.50
C GLY A 17 -7.26 6.16 -11.73
N LYS A 18 -6.34 7.03 -11.31
CA LYS A 18 -4.89 6.83 -11.45
C LYS A 18 -4.18 6.74 -10.10
N VAL A 19 -3.14 5.92 -10.03
CA VAL A 19 -2.28 5.83 -8.84
C VAL A 19 -1.39 7.07 -8.75
N VAL A 20 -1.50 7.82 -7.65
CA VAL A 20 -0.71 9.04 -7.41
C VAL A 20 0.37 8.85 -6.35
N GLY A 21 0.33 7.75 -5.60
CA GLY A 21 1.28 7.41 -4.55
C GLY A 21 0.84 6.14 -3.82
N PHE A 22 1.44 5.87 -2.67
CA PHE A 22 1.18 4.68 -1.86
C PHE A 22 1.11 5.03 -0.39
N TYR A 23 0.24 4.34 0.34
CA TYR A 23 0.09 4.40 1.78
C TYR A 23 0.60 3.09 2.37
N ASP A 24 1.73 3.13 3.07
CA ASP A 24 2.41 1.96 3.60
C ASP A 24 3.29 2.32 4.80
N SER A 25 3.34 1.45 5.82
CA SER A 25 4.04 1.73 7.08
C SER A 25 5.56 1.60 6.99
N TRP A 26 6.11 1.13 5.86
CA TRP A 26 7.55 0.89 5.71
C TRP A 26 8.19 1.87 4.69
N PRO A 27 8.62 3.06 5.16
CA PRO A 27 9.23 4.08 4.30
C PRO A 27 10.72 3.75 4.03
N ALA A 28 10.99 2.77 3.17
CA ALA A 28 12.36 2.42 2.73
C ALA A 28 12.78 3.09 1.41
N LYS A 29 12.30 4.32 1.14
CA LYS A 29 12.52 5.03 -0.15
C LYS A 29 12.23 4.16 -1.40
N ARG A 30 11.25 3.26 -1.26
CA ARG A 30 10.82 2.34 -2.32
C ARG A 30 10.05 3.12 -3.37
N LYS A 31 10.16 2.69 -4.64
CA LYS A 31 9.32 3.21 -5.74
C LYS A 31 7.94 2.56 -5.64
N PHE A 32 7.90 1.28 -5.27
CA PHE A 32 6.68 0.51 -5.06
C PHE A 32 6.63 -0.05 -3.64
N PRO A 33 6.18 0.73 -2.64
CA PRO A 33 5.94 0.23 -1.31
C PRO A 33 4.56 -0.45 -1.25
N VAL A 34 4.54 -1.69 -1.75
CA VAL A 34 3.38 -2.58 -1.71
C VAL A 34 3.77 -3.90 -1.06
N ASP A 35 2.78 -4.60 -0.54
CA ASP A 35 2.91 -5.98 -0.06
C ASP A 35 2.80 -6.97 -1.23
N MET A 36 3.40 -8.16 -1.08
CA MET A 36 3.39 -9.23 -2.09
C MET A 36 1.97 -9.65 -2.51
N ALA A 37 1.01 -9.66 -1.58
CA ALA A 37 -0.39 -10.01 -1.86
C ALA A 37 -1.18 -8.84 -2.49
N GLY A 38 -0.56 -7.67 -2.66
CA GLY A 38 -1.20 -6.43 -3.10
C GLY A 38 -1.22 -6.20 -4.60
N PHE A 39 -0.60 -7.07 -5.41
CA PHE A 39 -0.53 -6.91 -6.86
C PHE A 39 -0.63 -8.25 -7.60
N ALA A 40 -0.93 -8.16 -8.89
CA ALA A 40 -0.88 -9.27 -9.83
C ALA A 40 -0.21 -8.79 -11.13
N VAL A 41 0.44 -9.70 -11.84
CA VAL A 41 1.13 -9.41 -13.11
C VAL A 41 0.55 -10.31 -14.19
N ASN A 42 0.26 -9.74 -15.36
CA ASN A 42 -0.16 -10.50 -16.53
C ASN A 42 0.99 -11.43 -17.00
N VAL A 43 0.68 -12.69 -17.27
CA VAL A 43 1.69 -13.70 -17.65
C VAL A 43 2.38 -13.36 -18.97
N GLU A 44 1.63 -12.92 -19.99
CA GLU A 44 2.20 -12.51 -21.28
C GLU A 44 3.15 -11.32 -21.12
N TYR A 45 2.79 -10.36 -20.25
CA TYR A 45 3.68 -9.24 -19.92
C TYR A 45 4.94 -9.73 -19.21
N LEU A 46 4.82 -10.60 -18.20
CA LEU A 46 5.97 -11.16 -17.48
C LEU A 46 6.96 -11.86 -18.43
N LEU A 47 6.46 -12.62 -19.41
CA LEU A 47 7.30 -13.32 -20.39
C LEU A 47 8.12 -12.38 -21.29
N LYS A 48 7.73 -11.10 -21.43
CA LYS A 48 8.50 -10.08 -22.16
C LYS A 48 9.74 -9.61 -21.39
N TYR A 49 9.83 -9.92 -20.09
CA TYR A 49 10.93 -9.56 -19.21
C TYR A 49 11.62 -10.81 -18.64
N PRO A 50 12.35 -11.58 -19.47
CA PRO A 50 12.95 -12.85 -19.04
C PRO A 50 14.02 -12.71 -17.93
N ASN A 51 14.53 -11.50 -17.74
CA ASN A 51 15.50 -11.18 -16.68
C ASN A 51 14.84 -10.66 -15.39
N ALA A 52 13.50 -10.61 -15.32
CA ALA A 52 12.79 -10.22 -14.12
C ALA A 52 13.02 -11.27 -13.03
N THR A 53 13.53 -10.82 -11.87
CA THR A 53 13.84 -11.68 -10.74
C THR A 53 13.33 -11.06 -9.45
N MET A 54 13.05 -11.91 -8.47
CA MET A 54 12.71 -11.51 -7.11
C MET A 54 13.93 -11.73 -6.22
N PRO A 55 14.76 -10.69 -6.00
CA PRO A 55 15.97 -10.83 -5.22
C PRO A 55 15.62 -10.97 -3.73
N PHE A 56 16.28 -11.89 -3.04
CA PHE A 56 16.15 -12.05 -1.60
C PHE A 56 16.81 -10.87 -0.85
N ARG A 57 16.04 -9.80 -0.66
CA ARG A 57 16.47 -8.58 0.01
C ARG A 57 15.30 -8.04 0.81
N ALA A 58 15.34 -8.25 2.13
CA ALA A 58 14.27 -7.87 3.06
C ALA A 58 13.69 -6.48 2.78
N GLY A 59 12.38 -6.43 2.49
CA GLY A 59 11.61 -5.22 2.21
C GLY A 59 11.83 -4.59 0.83
N TYR A 60 12.68 -5.15 -0.02
CA TYR A 60 12.93 -4.66 -1.38
C TYR A 60 12.62 -5.70 -2.46
N GLU A 61 12.05 -6.85 -2.10
CA GLU A 61 11.79 -7.94 -3.04
C GLU A 61 10.76 -7.49 -4.09
N GLU A 62 9.63 -6.95 -3.61
CA GLU A 62 8.54 -6.42 -4.43
C GLU A 62 9.00 -5.21 -5.24
N ASP A 63 9.69 -4.26 -4.58
CA ASP A 63 10.18 -3.04 -5.23
C ASP A 63 11.15 -3.36 -6.38
N ARG A 64 12.09 -4.29 -6.18
CA ARG A 64 13.05 -4.67 -7.21
C ARG A 64 12.40 -5.50 -8.32
N PHE A 65 11.48 -6.40 -7.98
CA PHE A 65 10.74 -7.18 -8.96
C PHE A 65 9.93 -6.25 -9.89
N LEU A 66 9.11 -5.35 -9.34
CA LEU A 66 8.28 -4.44 -10.13
C LEU A 66 9.11 -3.43 -10.94
N ARG A 67 10.27 -3.01 -10.43
CA ARG A 67 11.24 -2.20 -11.21
C ARG A 67 11.84 -2.98 -12.38
N SER A 68 12.15 -4.26 -12.20
CA SER A 68 12.71 -5.11 -13.26
C SER A 68 11.75 -5.32 -14.43
N LEU A 69 10.44 -5.20 -14.16
CA LEU A 69 9.36 -5.24 -15.14
C LEU A 69 9.10 -3.91 -15.87
N GLY A 70 9.91 -2.87 -15.58
CA GLY A 70 9.77 -1.56 -16.23
C GLY A 70 8.47 -0.82 -15.89
N ILE A 71 7.79 -1.19 -14.81
CA ILE A 71 6.49 -0.63 -14.44
C ILE A 71 6.62 0.86 -14.05
N THR A 72 5.64 1.65 -14.48
CA THR A 72 5.42 3.04 -14.08
C THR A 72 4.05 3.18 -13.39
N LEU A 73 3.83 4.27 -12.67
CA LEU A 73 2.59 4.47 -11.87
C LEU A 73 1.33 4.48 -12.75
N ASP A 74 1.43 5.01 -13.97
CA ASP A 74 0.35 5.10 -14.94
C ASP A 74 -0.05 3.76 -15.56
N MET A 75 0.84 2.76 -15.50
CA MET A 75 0.54 1.39 -15.95
C MET A 75 -0.19 0.57 -14.89
N ILE A 76 -0.26 1.04 -13.65
CA ILE A 76 -0.92 0.32 -12.56
C ILE A 76 -2.43 0.43 -12.74
N GLU A 77 -3.10 -0.72 -12.84
CA GLU A 77 -4.56 -0.80 -12.88
C GLU A 77 -5.15 -0.88 -11.48
N PRO A 78 -5.86 0.16 -10.98
CA PRO A 78 -6.52 0.07 -9.69
C PRO A 78 -7.64 -0.96 -9.71
N LYS A 79 -7.65 -1.86 -8.72
CA LYS A 79 -8.72 -2.83 -8.46
C LYS A 79 -9.33 -2.56 -7.08
N ALA A 80 -10.26 -3.43 -6.64
CA ALA A 80 -10.97 -3.31 -5.36
C ALA A 80 -11.65 -1.93 -5.22
N ASP A 81 -12.45 -1.60 -6.23
CA ASP A 81 -13.21 -0.35 -6.33
C ASP A 81 -12.32 0.89 -6.16
N SER A 82 -11.36 1.06 -7.07
CA SER A 82 -10.35 2.12 -7.02
C SER A 82 -9.56 2.17 -5.70
N CYS A 83 -9.21 1.00 -5.17
CA CYS A 83 -8.45 0.82 -3.93
C CYS A 83 -9.14 1.39 -2.68
N THR A 84 -10.48 1.42 -2.67
CA THR A 84 -11.29 1.80 -1.49
C THR A 84 -11.68 0.59 -0.63
N GLN A 85 -11.46 -0.63 -1.13
CA GLN A 85 -11.84 -1.87 -0.44
C GLN A 85 -10.65 -2.77 -0.09
N VAL A 86 -10.69 -3.41 1.08
CA VAL A 86 -9.75 -4.47 1.47
C VAL A 86 -10.35 -5.84 1.16
N LEU A 87 -9.73 -6.57 0.21
CA LEU A 87 -10.15 -7.91 -0.21
C LEU A 87 -9.13 -9.01 0.14
N VAL A 88 -8.00 -8.64 0.76
CA VAL A 88 -6.93 -9.57 1.16
C VAL A 88 -6.28 -9.07 2.45
N TRP A 89 -5.93 -10.01 3.33
CA TRP A 89 -5.42 -9.74 4.69
C TRP A 89 -4.10 -10.47 4.91
N HIS A 90 -3.09 -9.74 5.40
CA HIS A 90 -1.79 -10.28 5.75
C HIS A 90 -1.79 -10.77 7.21
N THR A 91 -2.62 -11.78 7.50
CA THR A 91 -2.79 -12.30 8.87
C THR A 91 -1.53 -12.98 9.39
N GLN A 92 -1.19 -12.72 10.64
CA GLN A 92 -0.16 -13.45 11.39
C GLN A 92 -0.72 -13.88 12.74
N THR A 93 -0.39 -15.08 13.19
CA THR A 93 -0.75 -15.54 14.53
C THR A 93 0.18 -14.88 15.55
N ASN A 94 -0.22 -13.72 16.07
CA ASN A 94 0.48 -13.03 17.14
C ASN A 94 -0.51 -12.35 18.10
N LYS A 95 -0.01 -11.90 19.26
CA LYS A 95 -0.78 -11.04 20.17
C LYS A 95 -0.42 -9.58 19.90
N LYS A 96 -1.05 -8.97 18.89
CA LYS A 96 -0.96 -7.52 18.65
C LYS A 96 -2.35 -6.89 18.65
N PRO A 97 -2.57 -5.79 19.38
CA PRO A 97 -3.83 -5.04 19.28
C PRO A 97 -3.93 -4.34 17.92
N PRO A 98 -5.15 -4.03 17.45
CA PRO A 98 -5.35 -3.19 16.27
C PRO A 98 -4.68 -1.81 16.44
N PRO A 99 -4.06 -1.25 15.38
CA PRO A 99 -3.40 0.05 15.48
C PRO A 99 -4.39 1.21 15.60
N VAL A 100 -3.93 2.29 16.24
CA VAL A 100 -4.59 3.60 16.23
C VAL A 100 -3.80 4.50 15.28
N LEU A 101 -4.44 4.99 14.23
CA LEU A 101 -3.84 5.81 13.17
C LEU A 101 -4.11 7.28 13.45
N LYS A 102 -3.04 8.07 13.49
CA LYS A 102 -3.13 9.53 13.57
C LYS A 102 -3.12 10.11 12.17
N ILE A 103 -4.24 10.72 11.78
CA ILE A 103 -4.40 11.39 10.48
C ILE A 103 -4.43 12.91 10.73
N GLU A 104 -3.46 13.63 10.18
CA GLU A 104 -3.31 15.07 10.39
C GLU A 104 -4.03 15.91 9.31
N SER A 105 -4.35 15.32 8.14
CA SER A 105 -4.92 16.00 6.99
C SER A 105 -6.07 15.25 6.33
N SER A 106 -7.02 15.98 5.75
CA SER A 106 -8.08 15.39 4.93
C SER A 106 -7.50 14.89 3.61
N VAL A 107 -7.44 13.58 3.42
CA VAL A 107 -6.97 13.00 2.15
C VAL A 107 -8.09 13.05 1.12
N ASP A 108 -7.97 13.91 0.11
CA ASP A 108 -8.87 13.94 -1.05
C ASP A 108 -8.47 12.87 -2.08
N SER A 109 -8.62 11.60 -1.70
CA SER A 109 -8.30 10.42 -2.52
C SER A 109 -9.02 9.17 -2.00
N SER A 110 -8.86 8.05 -2.72
CA SER A 110 -9.37 6.73 -2.31
C SER A 110 -8.97 6.31 -0.89
N LEU A 111 -7.88 6.87 -0.35
CA LEU A 111 -7.37 6.55 0.98
C LEU A 111 -8.38 6.91 2.08
N ARG A 112 -9.18 7.97 1.91
CA ARG A 112 -10.19 8.34 2.90
C ARG A 112 -11.22 7.23 3.10
N ASP A 113 -11.79 6.75 1.99
CA ASP A 113 -12.83 5.73 2.02
C ASP A 113 -12.26 4.40 2.50
N LEU A 114 -11.03 4.07 2.08
CA LEU A 114 -10.30 2.89 2.55
C LEU A 114 -10.10 2.91 4.08
N LEU A 115 -9.64 4.02 4.65
CA LEU A 115 -9.40 4.14 6.09
C LEU A 115 -10.72 4.07 6.87
N GLN A 116 -11.80 4.67 6.35
CA GLN A 116 -13.14 4.50 6.93
C GLN A 116 -13.58 3.03 6.93
N GLN A 117 -13.35 2.31 5.83
CA GLN A 117 -13.69 0.90 5.72
C GLN A 117 -12.90 0.04 6.73
N VAL A 118 -11.58 0.25 6.83
CA VAL A 118 -10.70 -0.45 7.79
C VAL A 118 -11.11 -0.16 9.24
N SER A 119 -11.50 1.08 9.53
CA SER A 119 -12.03 1.49 10.83
C SER A 119 -13.36 0.80 11.15
N TYR A 120 -14.29 0.80 10.19
CA TYR A 120 -15.59 0.14 10.32
C TYR A 120 -15.46 -1.37 10.57
N MET A 121 -14.48 -2.03 9.94
CA MET A 121 -14.19 -3.45 10.15
C MET A 121 -13.48 -3.76 11.48
N GLY A 122 -13.12 -2.75 12.28
CA GLY A 122 -12.41 -2.93 13.55
C GLY A 122 -10.94 -3.35 13.38
N MET A 123 -10.39 -3.20 12.18
CA MET A 123 -9.01 -3.62 11.87
C MET A 123 -7.97 -2.54 12.20
N ALA A 124 -8.39 -1.28 12.26
CA ALA A 124 -7.64 -0.16 12.82
C ALA A 124 -8.64 0.85 13.42
N SER A 125 -8.15 1.85 14.13
CA SER A 125 -8.97 2.99 14.58
C SER A 125 -8.32 4.30 14.14
N ILE A 126 -9.12 5.34 13.93
CA ILE A 126 -8.64 6.65 13.47
C ILE A 126 -8.78 7.66 14.61
N SER A 127 -7.75 8.46 14.84
CA SER A 127 -7.75 9.54 15.83
C SER A 127 -7.03 10.77 15.30
N ASN A 128 -7.47 11.95 15.74
CA ASN A 128 -6.86 13.23 15.35
C ASN A 128 -5.74 13.66 16.31
N SER A 129 -5.69 13.08 17.52
CA SER A 129 -4.77 13.50 18.59
C SER A 129 -3.70 12.47 18.90
N ASN A 130 -4.04 11.18 18.85
CA ASN A 130 -3.20 10.09 19.33
C ASN A 130 -3.05 9.00 18.26
N GLY A 131 -1.98 8.21 18.34
CA GLY A 131 -1.74 7.08 17.43
C GLY A 131 -0.48 7.23 16.59
N VAL A 132 -0.27 6.26 15.72
CA VAL A 132 0.86 6.19 14.79
C VAL A 132 0.69 7.28 13.75
N LYS A 133 1.72 8.13 13.58
CA LYS A 133 1.73 9.12 12.49
C LYS A 133 1.85 8.42 11.15
N THR A 134 0.94 8.76 10.25
CA THR A 134 0.85 8.10 8.95
C THR A 134 1.42 8.99 7.86
N TYR A 135 1.99 8.36 6.83
CA TYR A 135 2.56 9.07 5.70
C TYR A 135 2.21 8.36 4.40
N MET A 136 2.08 9.15 3.34
CA MET A 136 2.06 8.65 1.97
C MET A 136 3.43 8.80 1.34
N SER A 137 3.73 7.92 0.38
CA SER A 137 4.97 7.93 -0.35
C SER A 137 4.75 7.97 -1.86
N LYS A 138 5.61 8.72 -2.55
CA LYS A 138 5.66 8.80 -4.01
C LYS A 138 7.12 8.90 -4.44
N ASP A 139 7.58 7.95 -5.25
CA ASP A 139 8.97 7.89 -5.75
C ASP A 139 10.02 8.08 -4.63
N GLY A 140 9.78 7.45 -3.47
CA GLY A 140 10.66 7.52 -2.29
C GLY A 140 10.62 8.84 -1.50
N LYS A 141 9.80 9.82 -1.91
CA LYS A 141 9.47 11.01 -1.10
C LYS A 141 8.26 10.70 -0.22
N VAL A 142 8.23 11.27 0.98
CA VAL A 142 7.20 11.00 2.00
C VAL A 142 6.47 12.30 2.34
N THR A 143 5.16 12.24 2.51
CA THR A 143 4.30 13.38 2.89
C THR A 143 3.36 12.93 4.01
N ALA A 144 3.23 13.72 5.06
CA ALA A 144 2.33 13.41 6.18
C ALA A 144 0.88 13.34 5.70
N VAL A 145 0.15 12.39 6.27
CA VAL A 145 -1.26 12.12 5.98
C VAL A 145 -2.07 12.41 7.23
#